data_AF-A0A484D060-F1
#
_entry.id   AF-A0A484D060-F1
#
_cell.length_a   1.000
_cell.length_b   1.000
_cell.length_c   1.000
_cell.angle_alpha   90.00
_cell.angle_beta   90.00
_cell.angle_gamma   90.00
#
_symmetry.space_group_name_H-M   'P 1'
#
loop_
_entity.id
_entity.type
_entity.pdbx_description
1 polymer ?
#
loop_
_entity_poly.entity_id
_entity_poly.type
_entity_poly.pdbx_seq_one_letter_code
_entity_poly.pdbx_strand_id
1 'polypeptide(L)'
;MATHFSSSLQIIIMFLCCTVCSTDISCRNEAGEPVDWFIIYKLPRYKIGEVGSGVDYMYLDSSVWSWQMSKFMVNTSQGAIVNTLNQLYMGKAYKSNSSVYALYNDGPPILDYIQGYGHTKGVLLFDRSQGFWLSHSIPHFPSFPERGYLYPSSGKVNGQTALCVTYHYEQFLQIAKQMVYLYPRFYNCSVPAAFLADLPQLAQLCEGSKPPLASDKRVEQLFSMQGEKFVSFVKSERYVDDIYTGWVAQALDADLLVESWQRQGHELPSNCSLPKHTMNIKRIRLPGSVLFQSHYDHSKWCVSRASEDQVTCLGDLNRESAQMWRGGGLVCTFNPLIYKAFRQLVDWYIGC
;
A
#
# COMPACT_ATOMS: atom_id res chain seq x y z
N MET A 1 51.34 48.83 -45.79
CA MET A 1 51.78 48.86 -44.39
C MET A 1 50.55 48.51 -43.54
N ALA A 2 50.57 47.32 -42.93
CA ALA A 2 49.64 46.72 -41.95
C ALA A 2 48.11 46.96 -42.09
N THR A 3 47.40 45.96 -42.64
CA THR A 3 45.96 45.74 -42.39
C THR A 3 45.80 44.88 -41.13
N HIS A 4 45.31 45.46 -40.04
CA HIS A 4 44.94 44.73 -38.82
C HIS A 4 43.54 44.12 -38.98
N PHE A 5 43.47 42.78 -39.02
CA PHE A 5 42.22 42.06 -38.76
C PHE A 5 42.05 41.91 -37.24
N SER A 6 41.05 42.58 -36.68
CA SER A 6 40.61 42.35 -35.31
C SER A 6 39.52 41.27 -35.34
N SER A 7 39.87 40.05 -34.90
CA SER A 7 38.89 38.99 -34.65
C SER A 7 38.34 39.16 -33.24
N SER A 8 37.12 39.66 -33.14
CA SER A 8 36.34 39.72 -31.90
C SER A 8 35.89 38.30 -31.52
N LEU A 9 36.54 37.69 -30.53
CA LEU A 9 36.13 36.40 -29.98
C LEU A 9 34.93 36.62 -29.03
N GLN A 10 33.71 36.36 -29.49
CA GLN A 10 32.52 36.33 -28.63
C GLN A 10 32.51 35.03 -27.82
N ILE A 11 32.77 35.14 -26.52
CA ILE A 11 32.59 34.04 -25.56
C ILE A 11 31.11 34.03 -25.16
N ILE A 12 30.36 33.06 -25.68
CA ILE A 12 28.99 32.76 -25.23
C ILE A 12 29.12 31.96 -23.93
N ILE A 13 28.90 32.62 -22.78
CA ILE A 13 28.78 31.93 -21.49
C ILE A 13 27.37 31.36 -21.41
N MET A 14 27.25 30.08 -21.72
CA MET A 14 26.02 29.32 -21.51
C MET A 14 25.90 29.03 -20.00
N PHE A 15 25.11 29.83 -19.28
CA PHE A 15 24.73 29.53 -17.91
C PHE A 15 23.88 28.26 -17.90
N LEU A 16 24.51 27.11 -17.70
CA LEU A 16 23.84 25.87 -17.37
C LEU A 16 23.30 26.02 -15.95
N CYS A 17 22.07 26.54 -15.83
CA CYS A 17 21.35 26.56 -14.58
C CYS A 17 20.98 25.10 -14.25
N CYS A 18 21.91 24.37 -13.64
CA CYS A 18 21.60 23.12 -12.96
C CYS A 18 20.80 23.47 -11.71
N THR A 19 19.54 23.86 -11.87
CA THR A 19 18.56 23.66 -10.81
C THR A 19 18.59 22.17 -10.54
N VAL A 20 19.16 21.76 -9.41
CA VAL A 20 18.92 20.44 -8.85
C VAL A 20 17.41 20.40 -8.65
N CYS A 21 16.70 19.86 -9.63
CA CYS A 21 15.28 19.61 -9.51
C CYS A 21 15.21 18.49 -8.48
N SER A 22 15.06 18.86 -7.20
CA SER A 22 14.67 17.92 -6.17
C SER A 22 13.35 17.35 -6.64
N THR A 23 13.38 16.15 -7.21
CA THR A 23 12.17 15.50 -7.70
C THR A 23 11.32 15.19 -6.49
N ASP A 24 10.10 15.71 -6.44
CA ASP A 24 9.21 15.51 -5.31
C ASP A 24 9.00 14.02 -5.02
N ILE A 25 8.92 13.67 -3.73
CA ILE A 25 8.68 12.31 -3.29
C ILE A 25 7.20 11.96 -3.56
N SER A 26 6.96 10.95 -4.38
CA SER A 26 5.60 10.54 -4.75
C SER A 26 5.50 9.05 -5.07
N CYS A 27 4.28 8.53 -5.19
CA CYS A 27 4.04 7.31 -5.95
C CYS A 27 4.46 7.53 -7.41
N ARG A 28 5.08 6.52 -8.03
CA ARG A 28 5.52 6.56 -9.43
C ARG A 28 4.88 5.44 -10.23
N ASN A 29 4.41 5.77 -11.44
CA ASN A 29 3.81 4.79 -12.33
C ASN A 29 4.84 3.87 -12.99
N GLU A 30 4.36 3.01 -13.88
CA GLU A 30 5.19 2.08 -14.67
C GLU A 30 6.28 2.77 -15.50
N ALA A 31 6.05 4.02 -15.94
CA ALA A 31 7.01 4.85 -16.68
C ALA A 31 7.94 5.69 -15.78
N GLY A 32 7.72 5.69 -14.45
CA GLY A 32 8.51 6.46 -13.49
C GLY A 32 8.00 7.88 -13.23
N GLU A 33 6.87 8.24 -13.83
CA GLU A 33 6.22 9.55 -13.67
C GLU A 33 5.42 9.61 -12.36
N PRO A 34 5.32 10.78 -11.72
CA PRO A 34 4.54 10.93 -10.49
C PRO A 34 3.05 10.69 -10.76
N VAL A 35 2.39 9.94 -9.87
CA VAL A 35 0.95 9.71 -9.88
C VAL A 35 0.35 9.92 -8.50
N ASP A 36 -0.95 10.25 -8.46
CA ASP A 36 -1.65 10.51 -7.21
C ASP A 36 -1.82 9.21 -6.38
N TRP A 37 -2.15 8.12 -7.06
CA TRP A 37 -2.18 6.79 -6.48
C TRP A 37 -1.99 5.72 -7.56
N PHE A 38 -1.53 4.54 -7.14
CA PHE A 38 -1.59 3.33 -7.95
C PHE A 38 -1.93 2.11 -7.10
N ILE A 39 -2.47 1.09 -7.75
CA ILE A 39 -2.78 -0.21 -7.19
C ILE A 39 -2.16 -1.29 -8.08
N ILE A 40 -1.52 -2.25 -7.44
CA ILE A 40 -1.03 -3.46 -8.09
C ILE A 40 -1.78 -4.67 -7.54
N TYR A 41 -2.12 -5.58 -8.44
CA TYR A 41 -2.60 -6.93 -8.11
C TYR A 41 -1.67 -7.96 -8.73
N LYS A 42 -0.72 -8.45 -7.95
CA LYS A 42 0.17 -9.52 -8.37
C LYS A 42 -0.59 -10.84 -8.45
N LEU A 43 -0.41 -11.55 -9.55
CA LEU A 43 -1.08 -12.81 -9.82
C LEU A 43 -0.50 -13.95 -8.97
N PRO A 44 -1.33 -14.92 -8.54
CA PRO A 44 -0.83 -16.13 -7.91
C PRO A 44 -0.09 -17.02 -8.90
N ARG A 45 0.80 -17.87 -8.38
CA ARG A 45 1.44 -18.92 -9.17
C ARG A 45 0.42 -19.95 -9.64
N TYR A 46 -0.53 -20.33 -8.78
CA TYR A 46 -1.54 -21.32 -9.10
C TYR A 46 -2.85 -20.66 -9.47
N LYS A 47 -3.29 -20.90 -10.71
CA LYS A 47 -4.55 -20.43 -11.29
C LYS A 47 -5.37 -21.64 -11.72
N ILE A 48 -6.67 -21.45 -11.92
CA ILE A 48 -7.54 -22.52 -12.43
C ILE A 48 -7.15 -22.79 -13.88
N GLY A 49 -6.67 -24.01 -14.15
CA GLY A 49 -6.25 -24.45 -15.48
C GLY A 49 -4.84 -24.03 -15.90
N GLU A 50 -4.07 -23.34 -15.05
CA GLU A 50 -2.74 -22.83 -15.41
C GLU A 50 -1.82 -22.69 -14.18
N VAL A 51 -0.52 -22.94 -14.36
CA VAL A 51 0.53 -22.56 -13.39
C VAL A 51 1.36 -21.44 -14.00
N GLY A 52 1.23 -20.23 -13.46
CA GLY A 52 1.94 -19.04 -13.92
C GLY A 52 3.30 -18.83 -13.26
N SER A 53 3.94 -17.70 -13.57
CA SER A 53 5.25 -17.32 -13.00
C SER A 53 5.16 -16.93 -11.51
N GLY A 54 4.00 -16.43 -11.07
CA GLY A 54 3.79 -15.87 -9.73
C GLY A 54 4.37 -14.46 -9.53
N VAL A 55 4.89 -13.83 -10.60
CA VAL A 55 5.48 -12.47 -10.57
C VAL A 55 4.85 -11.51 -11.57
N ASP A 56 3.97 -12.01 -12.43
CA ASP A 56 3.08 -11.21 -13.28
C ASP A 56 2.10 -10.41 -12.41
N TYR A 57 1.72 -9.21 -12.83
CA TYR A 57 0.75 -8.40 -12.09
C TYR A 57 -0.12 -7.49 -12.97
N MET A 58 -1.33 -7.22 -12.47
CA MET A 58 -2.21 -6.17 -12.99
C MET A 58 -1.89 -4.83 -12.33
N TYR A 59 -2.03 -3.76 -13.10
CA TYR A 59 -1.75 -2.39 -12.72
C TYR A 59 -2.98 -1.49 -12.94
N LEU A 60 -3.18 -0.54 -12.03
CA LEU A 60 -4.20 0.51 -12.09
C LEU A 60 -3.62 1.76 -11.42
N ASP A 61 -3.82 2.93 -11.99
CA ASP A 61 -3.43 4.21 -11.39
C ASP A 61 -4.45 5.30 -11.65
N SER A 62 -4.19 6.50 -11.15
CA SER A 62 -5.04 7.67 -11.33
C SER A 62 -5.20 8.15 -12.78
N SER A 63 -4.40 7.64 -13.72
CA SER A 63 -4.40 8.01 -15.15
C SER A 63 -5.01 6.95 -16.07
N VAL A 64 -5.18 5.71 -15.59
CA VAL A 64 -5.77 4.60 -16.36
C VAL A 64 -7.17 4.21 -15.85
N TRP A 65 -8.04 3.84 -16.78
CA TRP A 65 -9.48 3.64 -16.49
C TRP A 65 -9.85 2.23 -16.02
N SER A 66 -8.96 1.26 -16.19
CA SER A 66 -9.20 -0.16 -15.87
C SER A 66 -7.89 -0.88 -15.62
N TRP A 67 -7.97 -2.04 -14.97
CA TRP A 67 -6.85 -2.95 -14.83
C TRP A 67 -6.14 -3.23 -16.17
N GLN A 68 -4.82 -3.07 -16.17
CA GLN A 68 -3.95 -3.40 -17.28
C GLN A 68 -2.95 -4.47 -16.85
N MET A 69 -2.70 -5.44 -17.73
CA MET A 69 -1.59 -6.37 -17.51
C MET A 69 -0.27 -5.60 -17.64
N SER A 70 0.56 -5.60 -16.60
CA SER A 70 1.86 -4.93 -16.67
C SER A 70 2.77 -5.59 -17.69
N LYS A 71 3.62 -4.79 -18.33
CA LYS A 71 4.72 -5.27 -19.19
C LYS A 71 5.93 -5.71 -18.37
N PHE A 72 5.98 -5.37 -17.08
CA PHE A 72 7.03 -5.74 -16.16
C PHE A 72 6.54 -6.82 -15.20
N MET A 73 7.48 -7.45 -14.49
CA MET A 73 7.18 -8.41 -13.42
C MET A 73 7.60 -7.79 -12.10
N VAL A 74 6.90 -8.10 -11.01
CA VAL A 74 7.19 -7.48 -9.70
C VAL A 74 8.60 -7.77 -9.19
N ASN A 75 9.32 -8.75 -9.74
CA ASN A 75 10.68 -9.09 -9.35
C ASN A 75 11.77 -8.53 -10.29
N THR A 76 11.44 -7.67 -11.25
CA THR A 76 12.42 -6.98 -12.09
C THR A 76 12.83 -5.64 -11.46
N SER A 77 13.81 -4.95 -12.06
CA SER A 77 14.25 -3.61 -11.65
C SER A 77 13.43 -2.47 -12.27
N GLN A 78 12.25 -2.78 -12.81
CA GLN A 78 11.38 -1.84 -13.51
C GLN A 78 9.94 -1.99 -13.00
N GLY A 79 9.17 -0.92 -13.19
CA GLY A 79 7.74 -0.87 -12.87
C GLY A 79 7.41 -0.10 -11.61
N ALA A 80 6.12 0.13 -11.36
CA ALA A 80 5.65 1.16 -10.44
C ALA A 80 6.18 1.01 -8.98
N ILE A 81 6.22 -0.20 -8.43
CA ILE A 81 6.78 -0.43 -7.07
C ILE A 81 8.26 -0.06 -7.04
N VAL A 82 9.05 -0.52 -8.01
CA VAL A 82 10.50 -0.26 -8.04
C VAL A 82 10.77 1.22 -8.26
N ASN A 83 10.07 1.84 -9.20
CA ASN A 83 10.18 3.28 -9.47
C ASN A 83 9.90 4.09 -8.20
N THR A 84 8.85 3.71 -7.46
CA THR A 84 8.46 4.37 -6.20
C THR A 84 9.54 4.16 -5.12
N LEU A 85 9.96 2.92 -4.86
CA LEU A 85 10.93 2.60 -3.81
C LEU A 85 12.36 3.04 -4.14
N ASN A 86 12.70 3.26 -5.41
CA ASN A 86 14.00 3.77 -5.81
C ASN A 86 14.27 5.18 -5.30
N GLN A 87 13.24 5.97 -4.97
CA GLN A 87 13.42 7.25 -4.27
C GLN A 87 14.04 7.05 -2.88
N LEU A 88 13.65 5.98 -2.18
CA LEU A 88 14.31 5.56 -0.95
C LEU A 88 15.70 5.00 -1.26
N TYR A 89 15.79 3.98 -2.13
CA TYR A 89 17.00 3.18 -2.32
C TYR A 89 18.08 3.89 -3.14
N MET A 90 17.82 4.16 -4.42
CA MET A 90 18.78 4.78 -5.33
C MET A 90 18.92 6.28 -5.08
N GLY A 91 17.82 6.95 -4.71
CA GLY A 91 17.82 8.34 -4.26
C GLY A 91 18.50 8.53 -2.90
N LYS A 92 18.84 7.43 -2.20
CA LYS A 92 19.52 7.43 -0.89
C LYS A 92 18.80 8.28 0.16
N ALA A 93 17.48 8.41 0.07
CA ALA A 93 16.71 9.16 1.06
C ALA A 93 16.87 8.57 2.47
N TYR A 94 17.19 7.26 2.58
CA TYR A 94 17.50 6.61 3.86
C TYR A 94 18.77 7.13 4.56
N LYS A 95 19.63 7.85 3.84
CA LYS A 95 20.83 8.52 4.38
C LYS A 95 20.62 10.02 4.59
N SER A 96 19.44 10.55 4.25
CA SER A 96 19.13 11.96 4.37
C SER A 96 18.53 12.28 5.74
N ASN A 97 18.79 13.50 6.22
CA ASN A 97 18.07 14.09 7.35
C ASN A 97 16.90 14.98 6.92
N SER A 98 16.67 15.11 5.60
CA SER A 98 15.60 15.93 5.02
C SER A 98 14.29 15.17 4.82
N SER A 99 14.23 13.88 5.14
CA SER A 99 13.06 13.04 4.98
C SER A 99 12.94 12.02 6.10
N VAL A 100 11.70 11.58 6.34
CA VAL A 100 11.32 10.51 7.24
C VAL A 100 11.00 9.29 6.40
N TYR A 101 11.43 8.11 6.85
CA TYR A 101 10.99 6.86 6.24
C TYR A 101 10.78 5.78 7.29
N ALA A 102 9.91 4.83 6.95
CA ALA A 102 9.71 3.63 7.75
C ALA A 102 9.32 2.45 6.86
N LEU A 103 10.00 1.33 7.07
CA LEU A 103 9.67 0.04 6.48
C LEU A 103 9.09 -0.85 7.58
N TYR A 104 7.89 -1.37 7.37
CA TYR A 104 7.23 -2.26 8.32
C TYR A 104 6.67 -3.50 7.67
N ASN A 105 6.76 -4.60 8.41
CA ASN A 105 6.17 -5.88 8.05
C ASN A 105 6.17 -6.75 9.30
N ASP A 106 5.07 -7.43 9.60
CA ASP A 106 5.02 -8.37 10.73
C ASP A 106 5.90 -9.61 10.52
N GLY A 107 6.15 -9.99 9.26
CA GLY A 107 7.19 -10.91 8.84
C GLY A 107 8.21 -10.18 7.95
N PRO A 108 9.15 -9.41 8.50
CA PRO A 108 10.13 -8.62 7.74
C PRO A 108 11.12 -9.52 6.96
N PRO A 109 11.88 -8.96 6.00
CA PRO A 109 12.90 -9.72 5.29
C PRO A 109 13.98 -10.22 6.27
N ILE A 110 14.37 -11.49 6.16
CA ILE A 110 15.53 -12.12 6.85
C ILE A 110 15.38 -12.26 8.38
N LEU A 111 14.54 -11.46 9.04
CA LEU A 111 14.31 -11.57 10.48
C LEU A 111 13.16 -12.54 10.79
N ASP A 112 13.26 -13.19 11.93
CA ASP A 112 12.22 -14.10 12.44
C ASP A 112 10.92 -13.36 12.72
N TYR A 113 9.80 -14.07 12.56
CA TYR A 113 8.48 -13.58 12.96
C TYR A 113 8.40 -13.45 14.48
N ILE A 114 7.85 -12.34 14.97
CA ILE A 114 7.62 -12.09 16.39
C ILE A 114 6.17 -11.71 16.64
N GLN A 115 5.60 -12.21 17.73
CA GLN A 115 4.24 -11.90 18.13
C GLN A 115 4.14 -10.50 18.75
N GLY A 116 2.92 -10.00 18.93
CA GLY A 116 2.63 -8.73 19.62
C GLY A 116 2.51 -7.51 18.71
N TYR A 117 2.91 -7.61 17.44
CA TYR A 117 2.73 -6.56 16.43
C TYR A 117 1.49 -6.79 15.57
N GLY A 118 0.93 -5.71 15.02
CA GLY A 118 -0.18 -5.78 14.08
C GLY A 118 0.16 -6.60 12.85
N HIS A 119 -0.85 -7.23 12.25
CA HIS A 119 -0.72 -7.79 10.91
C HIS A 119 -0.80 -6.63 9.94
N THR A 120 0.33 -6.03 9.59
CA THR A 120 0.35 -4.89 8.66
C THR A 120 1.73 -4.75 8.03
N LYS A 121 1.78 -4.25 6.79
CA LYS A 121 3.02 -4.17 6.01
C LYS A 121 2.98 -2.97 5.08
N GLY A 122 4.13 -2.32 4.88
CA GLY A 122 4.21 -1.17 4.00
C GLY A 122 5.47 -0.33 4.14
N VAL A 123 5.42 0.80 3.44
CA VAL A 123 6.50 1.79 3.34
C VAL A 123 5.92 3.19 3.49
N LEU A 124 6.59 4.00 4.29
CA LEU A 124 6.39 5.44 4.36
C LEU A 124 7.69 6.11 3.91
N LEU A 125 7.58 7.13 3.07
CA LEU A 125 8.68 8.05 2.75
C LEU A 125 8.11 9.44 2.52
N PHE A 126 8.53 10.42 3.33
CA PHE A 126 8.02 11.78 3.32
C PHE A 126 9.13 12.79 3.56
N ASP A 127 9.13 13.89 2.83
CA ASP A 127 9.87 15.10 3.20
C ASP A 127 8.91 16.13 3.83
N ARG A 128 9.28 17.42 3.83
CA ARG A 128 8.47 18.50 4.40
C ARG A 128 7.34 19.01 3.51
N SER A 129 7.33 18.67 2.22
CA SER A 129 6.24 19.02 1.32
C SER A 129 5.27 17.85 1.14
N GLN A 130 5.80 16.66 0.86
CA GLN A 130 4.98 15.51 0.47
C GLN A 130 5.69 14.17 0.63
N GLY A 131 4.96 13.10 0.31
CA GLY A 131 5.51 11.77 0.23
C GLY A 131 4.49 10.75 -0.19
N PHE A 132 4.79 9.48 0.07
CA PHE A 132 3.86 8.40 -0.20
C PHE A 132 3.72 7.44 0.98
N TRP A 133 2.52 6.85 1.07
CA TRP A 133 2.27 5.66 1.85
C TRP A 133 1.93 4.50 0.93
N LEU A 134 2.76 3.45 0.97
CA LEU A 134 2.57 2.21 0.25
C LEU A 134 2.17 1.10 1.25
N SER A 135 0.90 0.69 1.24
CA SER A 135 0.41 -0.47 2.01
C SER A 135 0.37 -1.71 1.12
N HIS A 136 0.71 -2.89 1.63
CA HIS A 136 0.73 -4.13 0.83
C HIS A 136 0.53 -5.41 1.64
N SER A 137 0.26 -6.53 0.94
CA SER A 137 0.11 -7.85 1.57
C SER A 137 1.33 -8.79 1.44
N ILE A 138 2.45 -8.29 0.91
CA ILE A 138 3.66 -9.08 0.61
C ILE A 138 4.51 -9.35 1.87
N PRO A 139 4.64 -10.61 2.35
CA PRO A 139 5.51 -10.93 3.49
C PRO A 139 6.98 -10.87 3.06
N HIS A 140 7.87 -10.58 4.00
CA HIS A 140 9.32 -10.44 3.79
C HIS A 140 9.70 -9.35 2.77
N PHE A 141 8.84 -8.34 2.61
CA PHE A 141 9.02 -7.23 1.70
C PHE A 141 8.73 -5.89 2.41
N PRO A 142 9.39 -4.79 2.02
CA PRO A 142 10.50 -4.74 1.08
C PRO A 142 11.86 -5.08 1.71
N SER A 143 12.91 -5.16 0.91
CA SER A 143 14.29 -5.33 1.39
C SER A 143 14.82 -4.10 2.14
N PHE A 144 15.87 -4.32 2.93
CA PHE A 144 16.66 -3.25 3.54
C PHE A 144 17.22 -2.30 2.47
N PRO A 145 17.20 -0.97 2.68
CA PRO A 145 17.63 0.00 1.68
C PRO A 145 19.04 -0.22 1.11
N GLU A 146 19.96 -0.71 1.93
CA GLU A 146 21.36 -0.98 1.54
C GLU A 146 21.48 -2.12 0.52
N ARG A 147 20.46 -2.97 0.40
CA ARG A 147 20.40 -4.09 -0.54
C ARG A 147 19.68 -3.75 -1.84
N GLY A 148 19.12 -2.54 -1.95
CA GLY A 148 18.28 -2.13 -3.08
C GLY A 148 16.98 -2.93 -3.16
N TYR A 149 16.30 -2.84 -4.29
CA TYR A 149 15.03 -3.53 -4.53
C TYR A 149 15.22 -5.04 -4.70
N LEU A 150 14.56 -5.83 -3.84
CA LEU A 150 14.51 -7.29 -3.94
C LEU A 150 13.10 -7.79 -3.63
N TYR A 151 12.54 -8.56 -4.55
CA TYR A 151 11.26 -9.21 -4.36
C TYR A 151 11.44 -10.60 -3.71
N PRO A 152 10.74 -10.91 -2.59
CA PRO A 152 10.96 -12.16 -1.87
C PRO A 152 10.49 -13.38 -2.67
N SER A 153 11.24 -14.48 -2.58
CA SER A 153 10.88 -15.75 -3.24
C SER A 153 9.54 -16.30 -2.73
N SER A 154 9.25 -16.13 -1.45
CA SER A 154 7.97 -16.50 -0.83
C SER A 154 6.78 -15.69 -1.35
N GLY A 155 7.01 -14.45 -1.79
CA GLY A 155 6.00 -13.59 -2.41
C GLY A 155 5.53 -14.07 -3.79
N LYS A 156 6.14 -15.11 -4.38
CA LYS A 156 5.76 -15.62 -5.69
C LYS A 156 4.53 -16.53 -5.65
N VAL A 157 4.21 -17.12 -4.50
CA VAL A 157 3.20 -18.20 -4.42
C VAL A 157 1.78 -17.67 -4.59
N ASN A 158 1.40 -16.70 -3.77
CA ASN A 158 0.01 -16.25 -3.65
C ASN A 158 -0.21 -14.89 -4.33
N GLY A 159 -1.45 -14.60 -4.72
CA GLY A 159 -1.87 -13.29 -5.20
C GLY A 159 -1.67 -12.23 -4.12
N GLN A 160 -1.31 -11.01 -4.48
CA GLN A 160 -1.00 -9.95 -3.50
C GLN A 160 -1.39 -8.58 -4.04
N THR A 161 -1.80 -7.70 -3.15
CA THR A 161 -2.12 -6.31 -3.50
C THR A 161 -1.15 -5.33 -2.85
N ALA A 162 -0.94 -4.21 -3.52
CA ALA A 162 -0.28 -3.04 -2.97
C ALA A 162 -1.03 -1.78 -3.42
N LEU A 163 -1.24 -0.85 -2.50
CA LEU A 163 -1.82 0.48 -2.74
C LEU A 163 -0.77 1.52 -2.36
N CYS A 164 -0.39 2.37 -3.31
CA CYS A 164 0.40 3.56 -3.06
C CYS A 164 -0.49 4.78 -3.21
N VAL A 165 -0.44 5.71 -2.25
CA VAL A 165 -1.07 7.03 -2.38
C VAL A 165 -0.05 8.12 -2.03
N THR A 166 0.02 9.14 -2.88
CA THR A 166 0.81 10.35 -2.68
C THR A 166 0.02 11.32 -1.81
N TYR A 167 0.66 11.86 -0.78
CA TYR A 167 0.03 12.71 0.23
C TYR A 167 0.87 13.96 0.49
N HIS A 168 0.19 15.07 0.79
CA HIS A 168 0.85 16.21 1.43
C HIS A 168 1.33 15.86 2.84
N TYR A 169 2.36 16.55 3.33
CA TYR A 169 2.96 16.27 4.64
C TYR A 169 1.95 16.38 5.81
N GLU A 170 0.94 17.24 5.72
CA GLU A 170 -0.09 17.40 6.76
C GLU A 170 -0.91 16.11 6.98
N GLN A 171 -1.15 15.35 5.90
CA GLN A 171 -1.86 14.07 5.96
C GLN A 171 -0.99 13.01 6.65
N PHE A 172 0.34 13.09 6.49
CA PHE A 172 1.29 12.19 7.15
C PHE A 172 1.20 12.26 8.67
N LEU A 173 0.89 13.43 9.24
CA LEU A 173 0.68 13.58 10.68
C LEU A 173 -0.49 12.71 11.19
N GLN A 174 -1.55 12.56 10.39
CA GLN A 174 -2.67 11.69 10.74
C GLN A 174 -2.34 10.22 10.47
N ILE A 175 -1.61 9.91 9.40
CA ILE A 175 -1.11 8.55 9.13
C ILE A 175 -0.23 8.07 10.29
N ALA A 176 0.66 8.91 10.82
CA ALA A 176 1.48 8.58 11.98
C ALA A 176 0.65 8.23 13.22
N LYS A 177 -0.48 8.91 13.46
CA LYS A 177 -1.43 8.53 14.52
C LYS A 177 -2.11 7.20 14.24
N GLN A 178 -2.47 6.91 12.99
CA GLN A 178 -3.03 5.60 12.60
C GLN A 178 -2.02 4.46 12.88
N MET A 179 -0.73 4.69 12.67
CA MET A 179 0.33 3.71 12.96
C MET A 179 0.38 3.30 14.43
N VAL A 180 -0.04 4.16 15.37
CA VAL A 180 -0.09 3.80 16.80
C VAL A 180 -1.10 2.68 17.07
N TYR A 181 -2.25 2.71 16.38
CA TYR A 181 -3.30 1.68 16.51
C TYR A 181 -2.90 0.39 15.80
N LEU A 182 -2.31 0.51 14.61
CA LEU A 182 -1.79 -0.63 13.86
C LEU A 182 -0.67 -1.35 14.63
N TYR A 183 0.14 -0.60 15.38
CA TYR A 183 1.34 -1.06 16.05
C TYR A 183 2.21 -1.94 15.14
N PRO A 184 2.71 -1.38 14.01
CA PRO A 184 3.47 -2.12 13.02
C PRO A 184 4.85 -2.50 13.56
N ARG A 185 5.40 -3.60 13.06
CA ARG A 185 6.81 -3.92 13.29
C ARG A 185 7.68 -3.15 12.30
N PHE A 186 8.16 -1.98 12.72
CA PHE A 186 9.22 -1.29 11.99
C PHE A 186 10.54 -2.06 12.12
N TYR A 187 11.12 -2.46 10.99
CA TYR A 187 12.42 -3.15 10.96
C TYR A 187 13.53 -2.27 10.36
N ASN A 188 13.17 -1.14 9.77
CA ASN A 188 14.09 -0.08 9.38
C ASN A 188 13.30 1.24 9.36
N CYS A 189 13.71 2.20 10.19
CA CYS A 189 13.01 3.48 10.30
C CYS A 189 14.00 4.59 10.65
N SER A 190 13.75 5.79 10.13
CA SER A 190 14.43 7.01 10.52
C SER A 190 13.43 8.15 10.65
N VAL A 191 13.43 8.81 11.82
CA VAL A 191 12.74 10.08 12.06
C VAL A 191 13.80 11.11 12.48
N PRO A 192 14.34 11.91 11.54
CA PRO A 192 15.39 12.88 11.87
C PRO A 192 14.91 13.94 12.87
N ALA A 193 15.85 14.55 13.60
CA ALA A 193 15.57 15.52 14.66
C ALA A 193 14.63 16.65 14.22
N ALA A 194 14.76 17.11 12.97
CA ALA A 194 13.93 18.14 12.38
C ALA A 194 12.43 17.79 12.35
N PHE A 195 12.05 16.51 12.40
CA PHE A 195 10.67 16.04 12.32
C PHE A 195 10.08 15.59 13.67
N LEU A 196 10.89 15.54 14.74
CA LEU A 196 10.47 14.98 16.03
C LEU A 196 9.32 15.73 16.69
N ALA A 197 9.26 17.06 16.50
CA ALA A 197 8.18 17.88 17.06
C ALA A 197 6.81 17.49 16.49
N ASP A 198 6.76 17.13 15.20
CA ASP A 198 5.52 16.81 14.49
C ASP A 198 5.18 15.31 14.58
N LEU A 199 6.19 14.46 14.69
CA LEU A 199 6.07 12.99 14.63
C LEU A 199 6.61 12.25 15.87
N PRO A 200 6.31 12.71 17.11
CA PRO A 200 6.87 12.09 18.32
C PRO A 200 6.41 10.64 18.49
N GLN A 201 5.16 10.31 18.13
CA GLN A 201 4.63 8.95 18.22
C GLN A 201 5.29 8.01 17.21
N LEU A 202 5.63 8.49 16.01
CA LEU A 202 6.31 7.68 15.02
C LEU A 202 7.75 7.36 15.47
N ALA A 203 8.45 8.34 16.04
CA ALA A 203 9.77 8.12 16.63
C ALA A 203 9.73 7.04 17.73
N GLN A 204 8.75 7.10 18.64
CA GLN A 204 8.55 6.07 19.67
C GLN A 204 8.32 4.69 19.07
N LEU A 205 7.47 4.57 18.04
CA LEU A 205 7.25 3.29 17.35
C LEU A 205 8.53 2.75 16.69
N CYS A 206 9.37 3.62 16.14
CA CYS A 206 10.63 3.23 15.51
C CYS A 206 11.67 2.71 16.51
N GLU A 207 11.57 3.13 17.77
CA GLU A 207 12.34 2.57 18.90
C GLU A 207 11.71 1.29 19.47
N GLY A 208 10.59 0.82 18.91
CA GLY A 208 9.86 -0.36 19.38
C GLY A 208 8.97 -0.10 20.59
N SER A 209 8.74 1.16 20.97
CA SER A 209 7.81 1.53 22.03
C SER A 209 6.36 1.44 21.53
N LYS A 210 5.44 1.09 22.42
CA LYS A 210 3.99 1.09 22.16
C LYS A 210 3.34 2.31 22.82
N PRO A 211 3.07 3.40 22.07
CA PRO A 211 2.42 4.57 22.66
C PRO A 211 1.01 4.21 23.20
N PRO A 212 0.54 4.90 24.25
CA PRO A 212 -0.78 4.64 24.81
C PRO A 212 -1.89 4.97 23.81
N LEU A 213 -2.94 4.14 23.83
CA LEU A 213 -4.12 4.29 22.98
C LEU A 213 -5.28 4.92 23.76
N ALA A 214 -5.97 5.88 23.13
CA ALA A 214 -7.17 6.51 23.69
C ALA A 214 -8.44 5.65 23.51
N SER A 215 -8.47 4.83 22.45
CA SER A 215 -9.53 3.89 22.12
C SER A 215 -8.92 2.61 21.54
N ASP A 216 -9.73 1.58 21.30
CA ASP A 216 -9.29 0.34 20.66
C ASP A 216 -9.22 0.43 19.13
N LYS A 217 -9.83 1.45 18.53
CA LYS A 217 -9.90 1.69 17.08
C LYS A 217 -10.02 3.16 16.72
N ARG A 218 -9.62 3.53 15.49
CA ARG A 218 -9.66 4.90 14.96
C ARG A 218 -9.98 4.93 13.47
N VAL A 219 -10.83 5.87 13.08
CA VAL A 219 -11.14 6.18 11.68
C VAL A 219 -10.63 7.58 11.34
N GLU A 220 -10.07 7.75 10.15
CA GLU A 220 -9.55 9.02 9.66
C GLU A 220 -9.88 9.22 8.19
N GLN A 221 -10.19 10.47 7.80
CA GLN A 221 -10.29 10.84 6.39
C GLN A 221 -8.94 11.38 5.94
N LEU A 222 -8.41 10.79 4.88
CA LEU A 222 -7.14 11.20 4.26
C LEU A 222 -7.44 11.67 2.85
N PHE A 223 -6.71 12.68 2.39
CA PHE A 223 -6.86 13.23 1.05
C PHE A 223 -5.53 13.11 0.33
N SER A 224 -5.52 12.48 -0.84
CA SER A 224 -4.32 12.42 -1.68
C SER A 224 -3.89 13.81 -2.12
N MET A 225 -2.73 13.90 -2.77
CA MET A 225 -2.21 15.14 -3.33
C MET A 225 -3.17 15.83 -4.30
N GLN A 226 -3.91 15.06 -5.10
CA GLN A 226 -4.92 15.59 -6.03
C GLN A 226 -6.33 15.68 -5.41
N GLY A 227 -6.45 15.48 -4.10
CA GLY A 227 -7.71 15.64 -3.37
C GLY A 227 -8.65 14.43 -3.40
N GLU A 228 -8.21 13.27 -3.90
CA GLU A 228 -8.99 12.03 -3.84
C GLU A 228 -9.14 11.60 -2.37
N LYS A 229 -10.38 11.26 -1.98
CA LYS A 229 -10.69 10.90 -0.61
C LYS A 229 -10.43 9.42 -0.35
N PHE A 230 -9.65 9.16 0.68
CA PHE A 230 -9.46 7.86 1.30
C PHE A 230 -9.96 7.88 2.75
N VAL A 231 -10.44 6.76 3.26
CA VAL A 231 -10.84 6.59 4.65
C VAL A 231 -10.04 5.45 5.27
N SER A 232 -9.21 5.78 6.25
CA SER A 232 -8.37 4.82 6.94
C SER A 232 -9.08 4.33 8.21
N PHE A 233 -9.43 3.05 8.24
CA PHE A 233 -9.92 2.35 9.42
C PHE A 233 -8.77 1.55 10.03
N VAL A 234 -8.45 1.78 11.30
CA VAL A 234 -7.42 1.01 12.01
C VAL A 234 -7.94 0.54 13.36
N LYS A 235 -7.61 -0.70 13.70
CA LYS A 235 -7.87 -1.29 15.02
C LYS A 235 -6.55 -1.71 15.67
N SER A 236 -6.54 -1.68 16.99
CA SER A 236 -5.55 -2.33 17.83
C SER A 236 -5.96 -3.78 18.16
N GLU A 237 -5.09 -4.49 18.87
CA GLU A 237 -5.40 -5.84 19.40
C GLU A 237 -6.56 -5.86 20.40
N ARG A 238 -6.97 -4.70 20.94
CA ARG A 238 -8.04 -4.60 21.94
C ARG A 238 -9.44 -4.65 21.33
N TYR A 239 -9.58 -4.33 20.04
CA TYR A 239 -10.84 -4.47 19.33
C TYR A 239 -10.88 -5.88 18.73
N VAL A 240 -11.74 -6.74 19.26
CA VAL A 240 -11.65 -8.20 18.99
C VAL A 240 -12.64 -8.71 17.95
N ASP A 241 -13.51 -7.85 17.43
CA ASP A 241 -14.44 -8.25 16.38
C ASP A 241 -13.74 -8.34 15.02
N ASP A 242 -14.38 -9.07 14.10
CA ASP A 242 -14.07 -9.03 12.66
C ASP A 242 -14.21 -7.58 12.17
N ILE A 243 -13.10 -6.96 11.77
CA ILE A 243 -13.05 -5.55 11.37
C ILE A 243 -14.03 -5.24 10.23
N TYR A 244 -14.22 -6.19 9.31
CA TYR A 244 -15.11 -6.02 8.17
C TYR A 244 -16.57 -6.02 8.63
N THR A 245 -16.97 -7.06 9.35
CA THR A 245 -18.36 -7.27 9.78
C THR A 245 -18.78 -6.32 10.89
N GLY A 246 -18.01 -6.29 12.00
CA GLY A 246 -18.38 -5.57 13.22
C GLY A 246 -18.16 -4.07 13.14
N TRP A 247 -17.43 -3.58 12.13
CA TRP A 247 -17.14 -2.16 12.02
C TRP A 247 -17.28 -1.58 10.62
N VAL A 248 -16.46 -1.98 9.64
CA VAL A 248 -16.38 -1.25 8.37
C VAL A 248 -17.68 -1.33 7.58
N ALA A 249 -18.32 -2.49 7.49
CA ALA A 249 -19.62 -2.64 6.83
C ALA A 249 -20.69 -1.75 7.49
N GLN A 250 -20.71 -1.70 8.83
CA GLN A 250 -21.70 -0.90 9.56
C GLN A 250 -21.42 0.60 9.45
N ALA A 251 -20.14 1.01 9.55
CA ALA A 251 -19.73 2.40 9.50
C ALA A 251 -19.89 3.02 8.11
N LEU A 252 -19.73 2.22 7.06
CA LEU A 252 -19.94 2.64 5.68
C LEU A 252 -21.38 2.44 5.20
N ASP A 253 -22.25 1.86 6.03
CA ASP A 253 -23.62 1.50 5.68
C ASP A 253 -23.70 0.65 4.39
N ALA A 254 -22.76 -0.28 4.18
CA ALA A 254 -22.64 -1.04 2.93
C ALA A 254 -22.46 -2.54 3.18
N ASP A 255 -23.16 -3.37 2.41
CA ASP A 255 -22.89 -4.81 2.35
C ASP A 255 -21.56 -5.05 1.64
N LEU A 256 -20.63 -5.77 2.26
CA LEU A 256 -19.27 -5.96 1.72
C LEU A 256 -19.07 -7.38 1.18
N LEU A 257 -18.46 -7.47 0.00
CA LEU A 257 -17.87 -8.67 -0.57
C LEU A 257 -16.37 -8.65 -0.25
N VAL A 258 -15.87 -9.63 0.51
CA VAL A 258 -14.51 -9.60 1.07
C VAL A 258 -13.65 -10.74 0.53
N GLU A 259 -12.51 -10.39 -0.04
CA GLU A 259 -11.39 -11.30 -0.30
C GLU A 259 -10.39 -11.15 0.84
N SER A 260 -10.00 -12.27 1.46
CA SER A 260 -9.04 -12.26 2.56
C SER A 260 -8.47 -13.66 2.83
N TRP A 261 -7.43 -14.06 2.07
CA TRP A 261 -6.72 -15.35 2.15
C TRP A 261 -7.42 -16.47 2.93
N GLN A 262 -8.30 -17.21 2.25
CA GLN A 262 -9.14 -18.22 2.90
C GLN A 262 -8.49 -19.60 2.86
N ARG A 263 -7.83 -19.95 3.96
CA ARG A 263 -7.30 -21.30 4.18
C ARG A 263 -8.38 -22.17 4.79
N GLN A 264 -8.64 -23.31 4.14
CA GLN A 264 -9.70 -24.24 4.51
C GLN A 264 -9.69 -24.55 6.02
N GLY A 265 -10.79 -24.20 6.69
CA GLY A 265 -11.03 -24.52 8.11
C GLY A 265 -10.56 -23.45 9.09
N HIS A 266 -10.00 -22.34 8.62
CA HIS A 266 -9.57 -21.22 9.45
C HIS A 266 -10.34 -19.93 9.19
N GLU A 267 -11.03 -19.85 8.06
CA GLU A 267 -11.79 -18.67 7.68
C GLU A 267 -13.06 -18.51 8.53
N LEU A 268 -13.39 -17.26 8.86
CA LEU A 268 -14.71 -16.93 9.39
C LEU A 268 -15.73 -17.08 8.25
N PRO A 269 -16.95 -17.58 8.53
CA PRO A 269 -18.00 -17.66 7.52
C PRO A 269 -18.47 -16.27 7.09
N SER A 270 -19.16 -16.21 5.96
CA SER A 270 -19.98 -15.04 5.63
C SER A 270 -20.92 -14.74 6.79
N ASN A 271 -21.04 -13.46 7.14
CA ASN A 271 -21.81 -13.02 8.30
C ASN A 271 -22.93 -12.08 7.86
N CYS A 272 -24.16 -12.47 8.19
CA CYS A 272 -25.39 -11.75 7.86
C CYS A 272 -26.26 -11.52 9.10
N SER A 273 -25.65 -11.49 10.29
CA SER A 273 -26.36 -11.31 11.56
C SER A 273 -26.49 -9.85 11.99
N LEU A 274 -25.73 -8.94 11.35
CA LEU A 274 -25.77 -7.50 11.60
C LEU A 274 -26.50 -6.78 10.45
N PRO A 275 -26.94 -5.52 10.63
CA PRO A 275 -27.69 -4.79 9.61
C PRO A 275 -27.01 -4.71 8.24
N LYS A 276 -25.67 -4.58 8.20
CA LYS A 276 -24.88 -4.71 6.98
C LYS A 276 -24.09 -6.00 6.97
N HIS A 277 -24.11 -6.70 5.85
CA HIS A 277 -23.58 -8.05 5.72
C HIS A 277 -22.14 -8.05 5.21
N THR A 278 -21.40 -9.11 5.52
CA THR A 278 -20.04 -9.33 5.03
C THR A 278 -19.91 -10.74 4.47
N MET A 279 -19.78 -10.84 3.14
CA MET A 279 -19.82 -12.08 2.38
C MET A 279 -18.44 -12.41 1.80
N ASN A 280 -17.99 -13.65 1.95
CA ASN A 280 -16.67 -14.08 1.48
C ASN A 280 -16.63 -14.32 -0.03
N ILE A 281 -15.78 -13.58 -0.74
CA ILE A 281 -15.37 -13.88 -2.12
C ILE A 281 -14.55 -15.15 -2.08
N LYS A 282 -14.90 -16.16 -2.88
CA LYS A 282 -14.17 -17.44 -2.91
C LYS A 282 -13.40 -17.62 -4.21
N ARG A 283 -13.81 -16.97 -5.29
CA ARG A 283 -13.14 -17.02 -6.58
C ARG A 283 -13.03 -15.63 -7.19
N ILE A 284 -11.84 -15.33 -7.70
CA ILE A 284 -11.48 -14.06 -8.32
C ILE A 284 -11.24 -14.28 -9.81
N ARG A 285 -11.76 -13.38 -10.65
CA ARG A 285 -11.49 -13.33 -12.11
C ARG A 285 -10.91 -11.98 -12.49
N LEU A 286 -9.61 -11.94 -12.79
CA LEU A 286 -8.96 -10.77 -13.36
C LEU A 286 -9.16 -10.70 -14.89
N PRO A 287 -8.99 -9.51 -15.50
CA PRO A 287 -8.99 -9.37 -16.96
C PRO A 287 -8.05 -10.36 -17.67
N GLY A 288 -8.35 -10.69 -18.92
CA GLY A 288 -7.65 -11.78 -19.63
C GLY A 288 -8.06 -13.17 -19.16
N SER A 289 -9.19 -13.29 -18.44
CA SER A 289 -9.76 -14.55 -17.93
C SER A 289 -8.86 -15.29 -16.95
N VAL A 290 -8.00 -14.57 -16.23
CA VAL A 290 -7.19 -15.13 -15.15
C VAL A 290 -8.09 -15.44 -13.96
N LEU A 291 -8.30 -16.72 -13.68
CA LEU A 291 -9.22 -17.21 -12.66
C LEU A 291 -8.46 -17.96 -11.57
N PHE A 292 -8.72 -17.67 -10.29
CA PHE A 292 -8.10 -18.38 -9.17
C PHE A 292 -8.97 -18.34 -7.90
N GLN A 293 -8.68 -19.25 -6.97
CA GLN A 293 -9.38 -19.37 -5.69
C GLN A 293 -8.75 -18.43 -4.66
N SER A 294 -9.56 -17.91 -3.73
CA SER A 294 -9.10 -17.11 -2.57
C SER A 294 -8.01 -17.84 -1.75
N HIS A 295 -8.00 -19.17 -1.77
CA HIS A 295 -6.96 -19.98 -1.14
C HIS A 295 -5.53 -19.63 -1.61
N TYR A 296 -5.39 -19.25 -2.89
CA TYR A 296 -4.12 -18.86 -3.50
C TYR A 296 -3.90 -17.35 -3.46
N ASP A 297 -4.66 -16.59 -2.67
CA ASP A 297 -4.59 -15.14 -2.65
C ASP A 297 -4.31 -14.59 -1.25
N HIS A 298 -3.18 -13.90 -1.10
CA HIS A 298 -2.79 -13.17 0.11
C HIS A 298 -3.27 -11.72 0.10
N SER A 299 -3.88 -11.21 -0.96
CA SER A 299 -4.54 -9.90 -0.91
C SER A 299 -5.64 -9.88 0.14
N LYS A 300 -5.91 -8.69 0.65
CA LYS A 300 -7.09 -8.44 1.48
C LYS A 300 -7.74 -7.18 0.94
N TRP A 301 -8.95 -7.33 0.44
CA TRP A 301 -9.72 -6.23 -0.11
C TRP A 301 -11.21 -6.53 0.01
N CYS A 302 -12.01 -5.49 -0.02
CA CYS A 302 -13.45 -5.63 -0.11
C CYS A 302 -14.06 -4.60 -1.03
N VAL A 303 -15.25 -4.90 -1.53
CA VAL A 303 -16.07 -3.99 -2.32
C VAL A 303 -17.51 -4.02 -1.86
N SER A 304 -18.23 -2.90 -2.01
CA SER A 304 -19.68 -2.93 -1.79
C SER A 304 -20.38 -3.85 -2.80
N ARG A 305 -21.37 -4.59 -2.30
CA ARG A 305 -22.25 -5.43 -3.13
C ARG A 305 -23.09 -4.55 -4.06
N ALA A 306 -23.69 -3.51 -3.50
CA ALA A 306 -24.49 -2.54 -4.22
C ALA A 306 -23.60 -1.50 -4.92
N SER A 307 -23.98 -1.12 -6.14
CA SER A 307 -23.17 -0.27 -7.01
C SER A 307 -23.23 1.20 -6.64
N GLU A 308 -24.28 1.60 -5.95
CA GLU A 308 -24.54 2.95 -5.45
C GLU A 308 -23.59 3.35 -4.31
N ASP A 309 -23.13 2.39 -3.51
CA ASP A 309 -22.23 2.65 -2.37
C ASP A 309 -20.79 2.95 -2.82
N GLN A 310 -20.38 2.40 -3.97
CA GLN A 310 -19.06 2.58 -4.61
C GLN A 310 -17.85 2.34 -3.70
N VAL A 311 -17.97 1.51 -2.66
CA VAL A 311 -16.89 1.27 -1.71
C VAL A 311 -15.89 0.28 -2.28
N THR A 312 -14.61 0.61 -2.23
CA THR A 312 -13.50 -0.35 -2.30
C THR A 312 -12.57 -0.12 -1.12
N CYS A 313 -12.15 -1.18 -0.44
CA CYS A 313 -11.08 -1.09 0.57
C CYS A 313 -9.97 -2.10 0.30
N LEU A 314 -8.74 -1.72 0.60
CA LEU A 314 -7.59 -2.63 0.68
C LEU A 314 -7.08 -2.63 2.11
N GLY A 315 -6.69 -3.79 2.62
CA GLY A 315 -6.34 -3.89 4.04
C GLY A 315 -5.31 -4.94 4.37
N ASP A 316 -5.15 -5.13 5.67
CA ASP A 316 -4.12 -6.00 6.19
C ASP A 316 -4.66 -7.35 6.70
N LEU A 317 -5.86 -7.38 7.27
CA LEU A 317 -6.35 -8.49 8.08
C LEU A 317 -7.11 -9.54 7.26
N ASN A 318 -6.76 -10.82 7.46
CA ASN A 318 -7.62 -11.92 7.04
C ASN A 318 -8.88 -11.97 7.90
N ARG A 319 -9.98 -12.49 7.34
CA ARG A 319 -11.14 -12.95 8.11
C ARG A 319 -10.87 -14.33 8.71
N GLU A 320 -10.01 -14.39 9.73
CA GLU A 320 -9.70 -15.60 10.51
C GLU A 320 -9.68 -15.26 12.01
N SER A 321 -10.12 -16.16 12.89
CA SER A 321 -10.18 -15.92 14.35
C SER A 321 -8.82 -15.52 14.95
N ALA A 322 -7.72 -16.06 14.43
CA ALA A 322 -6.37 -15.72 14.90
C ALA A 322 -5.97 -14.27 14.61
N GLN A 323 -6.60 -13.59 13.64
CA GLN A 323 -6.33 -12.19 13.32
C GLN A 323 -7.19 -11.21 14.12
N MET A 324 -8.21 -11.68 14.85
CA MET A 324 -9.08 -10.84 15.68
C MET A 324 -8.29 -10.10 16.78
N TRP A 325 -7.24 -10.72 17.31
CA TRP A 325 -6.42 -10.20 18.41
C TRP A 325 -5.16 -9.46 17.93
N ARG A 326 -5.18 -8.94 16.70
CA ARG A 326 -4.05 -8.23 16.11
C ARG A 326 -4.46 -6.85 15.64
N GLY A 327 -3.55 -5.89 15.75
CA GLY A 327 -3.69 -4.61 15.07
C GLY A 327 -3.68 -4.78 13.56
N GLY A 328 -4.37 -3.90 12.85
CA GLY A 328 -4.51 -3.95 11.39
C GLY A 328 -5.61 -3.00 10.91
N GLY A 329 -5.68 -2.78 9.62
CA GLY A 329 -6.61 -1.79 9.08
C GLY A 329 -7.02 -2.01 7.63
N LEU A 330 -7.81 -1.05 7.15
CA LEU A 330 -8.35 -0.93 5.80
C LEU A 330 -8.21 0.52 5.36
N VAL A 331 -7.75 0.73 4.13
CA VAL A 331 -7.83 2.01 3.42
C VAL A 331 -8.93 1.89 2.38
N CYS A 332 -10.02 2.61 2.61
CA CYS A 332 -11.21 2.62 1.76
C CYS A 332 -11.23 3.85 0.85
N THR A 333 -11.87 3.72 -0.31
CA THR A 333 -12.11 4.79 -1.28
C THR A 333 -13.50 4.63 -1.87
N PHE A 334 -14.03 5.75 -2.37
CA PHE A 334 -15.31 5.82 -3.08
C PHE A 334 -15.10 6.14 -4.57
N ASN A 335 -13.86 6.02 -5.05
CA ASN A 335 -13.52 6.31 -6.43
C ASN A 335 -14.24 5.30 -7.35
N PRO A 336 -15.09 5.77 -8.28
CA PRO A 336 -15.91 4.88 -9.11
C PRO A 336 -15.07 4.03 -10.07
N LEU A 337 -13.87 4.48 -10.45
CA LEU A 337 -12.95 3.71 -11.30
C LEU A 337 -12.39 2.52 -10.53
N ILE A 338 -11.92 2.76 -9.31
CA ILE A 338 -11.38 1.72 -8.43
C ILE A 338 -12.50 0.74 -8.06
N TYR A 339 -13.69 1.24 -7.72
CA TYR A 339 -14.87 0.41 -7.46
C TYR A 339 -15.18 -0.51 -8.64
N LYS A 340 -15.34 0.05 -9.84
CA LYS A 340 -15.64 -0.74 -11.04
C LYS A 340 -14.55 -1.77 -11.30
N ALA A 341 -13.28 -1.40 -11.16
CA ALA A 341 -12.14 -2.28 -11.39
C ALA A 341 -12.15 -3.48 -10.43
N PHE A 342 -12.39 -3.28 -9.13
CA PHE A 342 -12.43 -4.38 -8.15
C PHE A 342 -13.74 -5.17 -8.19
N ARG A 343 -14.88 -4.51 -8.40
CA ARG A 343 -16.19 -5.19 -8.44
C ARG A 343 -16.27 -6.21 -9.57
N GLN A 344 -15.61 -5.94 -10.70
CA GLN A 344 -15.48 -6.87 -11.83
C GLN A 344 -14.63 -8.11 -11.50
N LEU A 345 -13.82 -8.07 -10.45
CA LEU A 345 -12.97 -9.20 -10.05
C LEU A 345 -13.74 -10.29 -9.30
N VAL A 346 -14.90 -9.95 -8.75
CA VAL A 346 -15.73 -10.89 -7.98
C VAL A 346 -16.40 -11.88 -8.94
N ASP A 347 -15.87 -13.11 -9.00
CA ASP A 347 -16.44 -14.16 -9.84
C ASP A 347 -17.43 -15.04 -9.08
N TRP A 348 -17.09 -15.41 -7.84
CA TRP A 348 -18.00 -16.17 -6.97
C TRP A 348 -17.76 -15.84 -5.50
N TYR A 349 -18.85 -15.73 -4.74
CA TYR A 349 -18.83 -15.47 -3.30
C TYR A 349 -19.92 -16.29 -2.60
N ILE A 350 -19.73 -16.52 -1.30
CA ILE A 350 -20.75 -17.16 -0.45
C ILE A 350 -21.64 -16.06 0.11
N GLY A 351 -22.87 -16.01 -0.35
CA GLY A 351 -23.89 -15.10 0.15
C GLY A 351 -24.38 -15.47 1.55
N CYS A 352 -25.32 -14.65 2.01
CA CYS A 352 -26.44 -15.12 2.80
C CYS A 352 -27.39 -15.87 1.83
#